data_AF-A0A094K1X3-F1
#
_entry.id   AF-A0A094K1X3-F1
#
_cell.length_a   1.000
_cell.length_b   1.000
_cell.length_c   1.000
_cell.angle_alpha   90.00
_cell.angle_beta   90.00
_cell.angle_gamma   90.00
#
_symmetry.space_group_name_H-M   'P 1'
#
loop_
_entity.id
_entity.type
_entity.pdbx_description
1 polymer ?
#
loop_
_entity_poly.entity_id
_entity_poly.type
_entity_poly.pdbx_seq_one_letter_code
_entity_poly.pdbx_strand_id
1 'polypeptide(L)'
;MKIGMIFECGRDGADGQVCRYFLERLKPGIEIVSQYMDVKTNLLKDCGLVASTLVNSCDKVVIVWDLYPAWREKHIKPCRKDDRQKIFSSLKSNNVPLRKVALVCIEEELEAWLLADTRAVRDFIATWKYPHPVGRLINYKDPEGISKPKTRLTKIFNQEIGTHRCYEDRRDAIKIAKAMPDFNHIKRSCTFRRFAEKAAGVSV
;
A
#
# COMPACT_ATOMS: atom_id res chain seq x y z
N MET A 1 1.42 -8.48 20.18
CA MET A 1 0.52 -8.90 19.07
C MET A 1 1.38 -9.10 17.84
N LYS A 2 1.22 -10.22 17.15
CA LYS A 2 1.96 -10.60 15.96
C LYS A 2 1.03 -10.64 14.75
N ILE A 3 1.34 -9.85 13.73
CA ILE A 3 0.56 -9.75 12.48
C ILE A 3 1.34 -10.40 11.35
N GLY A 4 0.74 -11.37 10.70
CA GLY A 4 1.18 -11.87 9.39
C GLY A 4 0.66 -10.96 8.29
N MET A 5 1.51 -10.55 7.36
CA MET A 5 1.12 -9.78 6.17
C MET A 5 1.48 -10.56 4.92
N ILE A 6 0.55 -10.66 3.98
CA ILE A 6 0.76 -11.25 2.66
C ILE A 6 0.55 -10.14 1.63
N PHE A 7 1.58 -9.85 0.84
CA PHE A 7 1.55 -8.80 -0.18
C PHE A 7 1.53 -9.39 -1.58
N GLU A 8 0.81 -8.73 -2.49
CA GLU A 8 0.87 -9.02 -3.92
C GLU A 8 2.29 -8.83 -4.48
N CYS A 9 2.94 -7.75 -4.08
CA CYS A 9 4.23 -7.35 -4.62
C CYS A 9 5.38 -8.25 -4.16
N GLY A 10 6.54 -8.08 -4.79
CA GLY A 10 7.78 -8.74 -4.37
C GLY A 10 8.36 -8.14 -3.09
N ARG A 11 9.43 -8.77 -2.57
CA ARG A 11 10.03 -8.46 -1.26
C ARG A 11 10.38 -6.98 -1.06
N ASP A 12 10.89 -6.32 -2.10
CA ASP A 12 11.27 -4.91 -2.08
C ASP A 12 10.17 -3.98 -2.62
N GLY A 13 8.94 -4.49 -2.78
CA GLY A 13 7.80 -3.74 -3.26
C GLY A 13 7.41 -2.58 -2.33
N ALA A 14 6.93 -1.49 -2.91
CA ALA A 14 6.55 -0.29 -2.17
C ALA A 14 5.46 -0.58 -1.13
N ASP A 15 4.45 -1.40 -1.46
CA ASP A 15 3.34 -1.72 -0.54
C ASP A 15 3.85 -2.41 0.72
N GLY A 16 4.74 -3.38 0.55
CA GLY A 16 5.36 -4.08 1.66
C GLY A 16 6.10 -3.12 2.61
N GLN A 17 6.96 -2.27 2.05
CA GLN A 17 7.74 -1.31 2.83
C GLN A 17 6.85 -0.28 3.54
N VAL A 18 5.93 0.34 2.81
CA VAL A 18 5.09 1.43 3.33
C VAL A 18 4.03 0.91 4.29
N CYS A 19 3.34 -0.19 3.97
CA CYS A 19 2.32 -0.74 4.87
C CYS A 19 2.94 -1.20 6.18
N ARG A 20 4.11 -1.85 6.16
CA ARG A 20 4.84 -2.20 7.39
C ARG A 20 5.14 -0.96 8.23
N TYR A 21 5.72 0.06 7.61
CA TYR A 21 6.06 1.31 8.30
C TYR A 21 4.83 2.00 8.89
N PHE A 22 3.72 2.08 8.14
CA PHE A 22 2.47 2.63 8.65
C PHE A 22 1.89 1.80 9.78
N LEU A 23 1.96 0.47 9.69
CA LEU A 23 1.44 -0.40 10.74
C LEU A 23 2.21 -0.23 12.05
N GLU A 24 3.54 -0.16 11.98
CA GLU A 24 4.42 0.12 13.13
C GLU A 24 4.11 1.49 13.76
N ARG A 25 3.84 2.52 12.95
CA ARG A 25 3.45 3.85 13.45
C ARG A 25 2.05 3.89 14.04
N LEU A 26 1.09 3.20 13.43
CA LEU A 26 -0.29 3.14 13.90
C LEU A 26 -0.40 2.35 15.21
N LYS A 27 0.44 1.34 15.38
CA LYS A 27 0.44 0.49 16.56
C LYS A 27 1.87 0.08 16.93
N PRO A 28 2.59 0.92 17.71
CA PRO A 28 3.94 0.62 18.14
C PRO A 28 4.02 -0.70 18.93
N GLY A 29 5.14 -1.42 18.80
CA GLY A 29 5.40 -2.66 19.53
C GLY A 29 4.72 -3.91 18.98
N ILE A 30 4.13 -3.86 17.78
CA ILE A 30 3.67 -5.05 17.05
C ILE A 30 4.85 -5.80 16.42
N GLU A 31 4.73 -7.12 16.35
CA GLU A 31 5.62 -7.94 15.53
C GLU A 31 4.97 -8.17 14.16
N ILE A 32 5.71 -7.93 13.08
CA ILE A 32 5.21 -8.09 11.71
C ILE A 32 6.01 -9.18 10.98
N VAL A 33 5.31 -10.21 10.51
CA VAL A 33 5.87 -11.24 9.62
C VAL A 33 5.33 -11.00 8.21
N SER A 34 6.19 -10.72 7.25
CA SER A 34 5.77 -10.41 5.87
C SER A 34 6.10 -11.55 4.92
N GLN A 35 5.15 -11.87 4.05
CA GLN A 35 5.25 -12.82 2.95
C GLN A 35 4.85 -12.11 1.65
N TYR A 36 5.50 -12.46 0.56
CA TYR A 36 5.41 -11.76 -0.71
C TYR A 36 5.08 -12.77 -1.82
N MET A 37 4.12 -12.41 -2.67
CA MET A 37 3.62 -13.31 -3.72
C MET A 37 4.15 -12.95 -5.11
N ASP A 38 4.93 -11.87 -5.22
CA ASP A 38 5.51 -11.27 -6.44
C ASP A 38 4.51 -10.73 -7.47
N VAL A 39 3.45 -11.50 -7.78
CA VAL A 39 2.42 -11.15 -8.74
C VAL A 39 1.01 -11.50 -8.24
N LYS A 40 0.01 -10.76 -8.72
CA LYS A 40 -1.41 -10.97 -8.37
C LYS A 40 -1.90 -12.39 -8.58
N THR A 41 -1.50 -13.05 -9.65
CA THR A 41 -1.95 -14.42 -9.96
C THR A 41 -1.55 -15.40 -8.86
N ASN A 42 -0.32 -15.30 -8.35
CA ASN A 42 0.18 -16.12 -7.25
C ASN A 42 -0.59 -15.78 -5.96
N LEU A 43 -0.84 -14.50 -5.67
CA LEU A 43 -1.64 -14.12 -4.52
C LEU A 43 -3.05 -14.72 -4.59
N LEU A 44 -3.74 -14.60 -5.71
CA LEU A 44 -5.11 -15.11 -5.86
C LEU A 44 -5.20 -16.64 -5.76
N LYS A 45 -4.16 -17.35 -6.20
CA LYS A 45 -4.12 -18.82 -6.21
C LYS A 45 -3.61 -19.41 -4.89
N ASP A 46 -2.51 -18.87 -4.37
CA ASP A 46 -1.68 -19.55 -3.37
C ASP A 46 -1.63 -18.85 -2.01
N CYS A 47 -2.29 -17.69 -1.84
CA CYS A 47 -2.30 -16.99 -0.54
C CYS A 47 -2.86 -17.85 0.61
N GLY A 48 -3.75 -18.80 0.33
CA GLY A 48 -4.29 -19.71 1.33
C GLY A 48 -3.23 -20.61 1.97
N LEU A 49 -2.29 -21.11 1.18
CA LEU A 49 -1.18 -21.95 1.66
C LEU A 49 -0.22 -21.14 2.55
N VAL A 50 0.07 -19.91 2.15
CA VAL A 50 0.91 -19.01 2.96
C VAL A 50 0.18 -18.62 4.25
N ALA A 51 -1.11 -18.29 4.15
CA ALA A 51 -1.93 -17.90 5.29
C ALA A 51 -2.08 -19.04 6.31
N SER A 52 -2.19 -20.30 5.88
CA SER A 52 -2.30 -21.46 6.78
C SER A 52 -1.06 -21.61 7.68
N THR A 53 0.12 -21.25 7.17
CA THR A 53 1.36 -21.20 7.96
C THR A 53 1.36 -20.03 8.94
N LEU A 54 0.94 -18.85 8.49
CA LEU A 54 0.94 -17.64 9.32
C LEU A 54 -0.06 -17.70 10.47
N VAL A 55 -1.26 -18.27 10.29
CA VAL A 55 -2.29 -18.33 11.34
C VAL A 55 -1.91 -19.17 12.57
N ASN A 56 -0.87 -20.01 12.44
CA ASN A 56 -0.31 -20.81 13.54
C ASN A 56 0.59 -19.99 14.46
N SER A 57 1.24 -18.95 13.94
CA SER A 57 2.21 -18.13 14.67
C SER A 57 1.77 -16.68 14.86
N CYS A 58 0.75 -16.23 14.12
CA CYS A 58 0.25 -14.85 14.14
C CYS A 58 -1.16 -14.78 14.73
N ASP A 59 -1.44 -13.70 15.44
CA ASP A 59 -2.76 -13.39 15.99
C ASP A 59 -3.78 -13.08 14.87
N LYS A 60 -3.30 -12.41 13.82
CA LYS A 60 -4.07 -11.99 12.65
C LYS A 60 -3.20 -12.05 11.40
N VAL A 61 -3.82 -12.38 10.26
CA VAL A 61 -3.21 -12.30 8.93
C VAL A 61 -3.90 -11.22 8.11
N VAL A 62 -3.14 -10.35 7.46
CA VAL A 62 -3.63 -9.28 6.59
C VAL A 62 -3.14 -9.54 5.17
N ILE A 63 -4.06 -9.68 4.22
CA ILE A 63 -3.74 -9.84 2.80
C ILE A 63 -3.95 -8.49 2.11
N VAL A 64 -2.90 -7.98 1.47
CA VAL A 64 -2.86 -6.67 0.81
C VAL A 64 -2.60 -6.86 -0.69
N TRP A 65 -3.43 -6.26 -1.52
CA TRP A 65 -3.28 -6.29 -2.98
C TRP A 65 -3.84 -5.03 -3.63
N ASP A 66 -3.38 -4.76 -4.85
CA ASP A 66 -3.86 -3.65 -5.66
C ASP A 66 -5.02 -4.10 -6.56
N LEU A 67 -6.05 -3.27 -6.65
CA LEU A 67 -7.15 -3.55 -7.59
C LEU A 67 -6.65 -3.41 -9.03
N TYR A 68 -5.81 -2.41 -9.32
CA TYR A 68 -5.27 -2.11 -10.65
C TYR A 68 -3.76 -2.38 -10.70
N PRO A 69 -3.31 -3.64 -10.90
CA PRO A 69 -1.88 -3.91 -11.05
C PRO A 69 -1.34 -3.33 -12.36
N ALA A 70 -0.06 -2.94 -12.36
CA ALA A 70 0.58 -2.22 -13.45
C ALA A 70 0.66 -2.98 -14.80
N TRP A 71 0.65 -4.33 -14.78
CA TRP A 71 0.93 -5.21 -15.94
C TRP A 71 -0.31 -5.89 -16.55
N ARG A 72 -1.51 -5.32 -16.41
CA ARG A 72 -2.74 -5.97 -16.88
C ARG A 72 -2.84 -6.10 -18.41
N GLU A 73 -3.49 -7.18 -18.86
CA GLU A 73 -3.95 -7.31 -20.24
C GLU A 73 -4.95 -6.19 -20.57
N LYS A 74 -4.81 -5.60 -21.76
CA LYS A 74 -5.74 -4.57 -22.23
C LYS A 74 -7.16 -5.17 -22.24
N HIS A 75 -8.15 -4.38 -21.79
CA HIS A 75 -9.60 -4.66 -21.81
C HIS A 75 -10.22 -5.47 -20.66
N ILE A 76 -9.45 -6.01 -19.71
CA ILE A 76 -10.05 -6.63 -18.51
C ILE A 76 -10.24 -5.57 -17.42
N LYS A 77 -11.50 -5.31 -17.04
CA LYS A 77 -11.81 -4.43 -15.91
C LYS A 77 -11.54 -5.18 -14.61
N PRO A 78 -10.72 -4.65 -13.69
CA PRO A 78 -10.47 -5.31 -12.43
C PRO A 78 -11.75 -5.35 -11.59
N CYS A 79 -11.94 -6.45 -10.86
CA CYS A 79 -13.12 -6.69 -10.05
C CYS A 79 -12.73 -7.11 -8.64
N ARG A 80 -12.91 -6.19 -7.68
CA ARG A 80 -12.63 -6.44 -6.26
C ARG A 80 -13.44 -7.62 -5.71
N LYS A 81 -14.65 -7.85 -6.24
CA LYS A 81 -15.51 -8.96 -5.85
C LYS A 81 -14.89 -10.29 -6.26
N ASP A 82 -14.39 -10.39 -7.49
CA ASP A 82 -13.82 -11.62 -8.04
C ASP A 82 -12.48 -11.94 -7.38
N ASP A 83 -11.63 -10.93 -7.17
CA ASP A 83 -10.37 -11.07 -6.41
C ASP A 83 -10.66 -11.60 -5.00
N ARG A 84 -11.62 -10.98 -4.30
CA ARG A 84 -12.02 -11.40 -2.96
C ARG A 84 -12.55 -12.83 -2.93
N GLN A 85 -13.33 -13.24 -3.94
CA GLN A 85 -13.82 -14.61 -4.05
C GLN A 85 -12.68 -15.60 -4.25
N LYS A 86 -11.73 -15.31 -5.15
CA LYS A 86 -10.56 -16.16 -5.39
C LYS A 86 -9.69 -16.30 -4.14
N ILE A 87 -9.41 -15.20 -3.45
CA ILE A 87 -8.70 -15.20 -2.16
C ILE A 87 -9.43 -16.07 -1.14
N PHE A 88 -10.75 -15.91 -0.99
CA PHE A 88 -11.51 -16.75 -0.06
C PHE A 88 -11.55 -18.22 -0.45
N SER A 89 -11.62 -18.54 -1.74
CA SER A 89 -11.52 -19.93 -2.21
C SER A 89 -10.17 -20.53 -1.84
N SER A 90 -9.06 -19.82 -2.11
CA SER A 90 -7.71 -20.25 -1.72
C SER A 90 -7.60 -20.48 -0.20
N LEU A 91 -8.11 -19.55 0.62
CA LEU A 91 -8.14 -19.67 2.08
C LEU A 91 -8.95 -20.88 2.56
N LYS A 92 -10.13 -21.12 1.98
CA LYS A 92 -10.99 -22.26 2.33
C LYS A 92 -10.35 -23.59 1.96
N SER A 93 -9.78 -23.69 0.77
CA SER A 93 -9.08 -24.91 0.32
C SER A 93 -7.89 -25.28 1.21
N ASN A 94 -7.34 -24.32 1.95
CA ASN A 94 -6.24 -24.52 2.91
C ASN A 94 -6.72 -24.49 4.38
N ASN A 95 -8.02 -24.62 4.64
CA ASN A 95 -8.61 -24.65 5.98
C ASN A 95 -8.25 -23.44 6.88
N VAL A 96 -8.04 -22.27 6.27
CA VAL A 96 -7.64 -21.06 7.02
C VAL A 96 -8.87 -20.46 7.71
N PRO A 97 -8.83 -20.22 9.04
CA PRO A 97 -9.95 -19.64 9.76
C PRO A 97 -10.15 -18.17 9.37
N LEU A 98 -11.20 -17.89 8.59
CA LEU A 98 -11.46 -16.56 8.03
C LEU A 98 -11.57 -15.45 9.09
N ARG A 99 -11.97 -15.78 10.33
CA ARG A 99 -12.00 -14.82 11.45
C ARG A 99 -10.63 -14.23 11.81
N LYS A 100 -9.54 -14.93 11.50
CA LYS A 100 -8.16 -14.46 11.70
C LYS A 100 -7.62 -13.68 10.50
N VAL A 101 -8.37 -13.59 9.40
CA VAL A 101 -7.89 -13.04 8.14
C VAL A 101 -8.61 -11.73 7.82
N ALA A 102 -7.83 -10.69 7.52
CA ALA A 102 -8.34 -9.42 7.04
C ALA A 102 -7.88 -9.17 5.61
N LEU A 103 -8.78 -8.63 4.79
CA LEU A 103 -8.52 -8.30 3.39
C LEU A 103 -8.48 -6.78 3.21
N VAL A 104 -7.36 -6.29 2.67
CA VAL A 104 -7.14 -4.87 2.33
C VAL A 104 -6.83 -4.77 0.84
N CYS A 105 -7.77 -4.20 0.10
CA CYS A 105 -7.58 -3.88 -1.31
C CYS A 105 -7.30 -2.38 -1.41
N ILE A 106 -6.16 -2.03 -2.02
CA ILE A 106 -5.81 -0.66 -2.40
C ILE A 106 -6.44 -0.43 -3.78
N GLU A 107 -7.24 0.63 -3.90
CA GLU A 107 -8.17 0.77 -5.03
C GLU A 107 -7.52 1.31 -6.30
N GLU A 108 -6.58 2.26 -6.22
CA GLU A 108 -5.80 2.71 -7.38
C GLU A 108 -4.38 2.14 -7.31
N GLU A 109 -3.47 2.84 -6.62
CA GLU A 109 -2.12 2.39 -6.28
C GLU A 109 -1.75 3.01 -4.93
N LEU A 110 -0.75 2.48 -4.24
CA LEU A 110 -0.23 3.02 -2.98
C LEU A 110 0.11 4.52 -3.08
N GLU A 111 0.52 4.99 -4.25
CA GLU A 111 0.84 6.39 -4.51
C GLU A 111 -0.32 7.35 -4.24
N ALA A 112 -1.58 6.88 -4.29
CA ALA A 112 -2.73 7.68 -3.89
C ALA A 112 -2.64 8.07 -2.41
N TRP A 113 -2.16 7.17 -1.54
CA TRP A 113 -1.91 7.43 -0.13
C TRP A 113 -0.81 8.46 0.08
N LEU A 114 0.26 8.36 -0.72
CA LEU A 114 1.39 9.31 -0.65
C LEU A 114 0.97 10.71 -1.10
N LEU A 115 0.18 10.81 -2.17
CA LEU A 115 -0.35 12.07 -2.69
C LEU A 115 -1.39 12.71 -1.78
N ALA A 116 -2.03 11.93 -0.90
CA ALA A 116 -2.96 12.47 0.09
C ALA A 116 -2.27 13.45 1.05
N ASP A 117 -0.99 13.23 1.38
CA ASP A 117 -0.17 14.14 2.18
C ASP A 117 0.95 14.80 1.35
N THR A 118 0.57 15.84 0.63
CA THR A 118 1.52 16.62 -0.18
C THR A 118 2.60 17.35 0.62
N ARG A 119 2.49 17.45 1.96
CA ARG A 119 3.57 17.97 2.81
C ARG A 119 4.76 17.02 2.75
N ALA A 120 4.52 15.73 2.91
CA ALA A 120 5.55 14.70 2.88
C ALA A 120 6.24 14.60 1.50
N VAL A 121 5.46 14.73 0.42
CA VAL A 121 6.00 14.79 -0.95
C VAL A 121 6.91 16.02 -1.12
N ARG A 122 6.45 17.20 -0.67
CA ARG A 122 7.22 18.44 -0.72
C ARG A 122 8.53 18.30 0.05
N ASP A 123 8.46 17.81 1.29
CA ASP A 123 9.62 17.71 2.18
C ASP A 123 10.66 16.75 1.61
N PHE A 124 10.21 15.62 1.03
CA PHE A 124 11.12 14.70 0.35
C PHE A 124 11.79 15.35 -0.87
N ILE A 125 11.04 16.05 -1.73
CA ILE A 125 11.60 16.74 -2.91
C ILE A 125 12.56 17.85 -2.50
N ALA A 126 12.28 18.57 -1.41
CA ALA A 126 13.13 19.64 -0.91
C ALA A 126 14.55 19.16 -0.58
N THR A 127 14.73 17.89 -0.17
CA THR A 127 16.05 17.30 0.07
C THR A 127 16.95 17.28 -1.17
N TRP A 128 16.37 17.31 -2.37
CA TRP A 128 17.09 17.32 -3.64
C TRP A 128 17.21 18.71 -4.26
N LYS A 129 16.24 19.58 -3.97
CA LYS A 129 16.15 20.91 -4.57
C LYS A 129 16.94 21.97 -3.81
N TYR A 130 17.43 21.65 -2.61
CA TYR A 130 18.18 22.58 -1.77
C TYR A 130 19.33 23.26 -2.55
N PRO A 131 19.47 24.60 -2.47
CA PRO A 131 18.74 25.54 -1.60
C PRO A 131 17.43 26.11 -2.20
N HIS A 132 17.04 25.71 -3.40
CA HIS A 132 15.85 26.26 -4.07
C HIS A 132 14.53 25.70 -3.49
N PRO A 133 13.49 26.54 -3.34
CA PRO A 133 12.21 26.11 -2.77
C PRO A 133 11.44 25.21 -3.74
N VAL A 134 10.73 24.22 -3.20
CA VAL A 134 9.77 23.41 -3.96
C VAL A 134 8.55 24.25 -4.32
N GLY A 135 8.07 24.11 -5.56
CA GLY A 135 6.90 24.82 -6.05
C GLY A 135 5.59 24.44 -5.36
N ARG A 136 4.51 25.09 -5.80
CA ARG A 136 3.18 24.83 -5.26
C ARG A 136 2.64 23.50 -5.76
N LEU A 137 2.62 22.50 -4.87
CA LEU A 137 1.97 21.21 -5.13
C LEU A 137 0.45 21.28 -4.93
N ILE A 138 -0.29 20.49 -5.72
CA ILE A 138 -1.75 20.35 -5.61
C ILE A 138 -2.08 19.59 -4.33
N ASN A 139 -2.98 20.12 -3.50
CA ASN A 139 -3.48 19.42 -2.32
C ASN A 139 -4.68 18.54 -2.69
N TYR A 140 -4.50 17.22 -2.66
CA TYR A 140 -5.55 16.26 -2.99
C TYR A 140 -6.49 16.04 -1.79
N LYS A 141 -7.74 16.50 -1.92
CA LYS A 141 -8.77 16.31 -0.88
C LYS A 141 -9.44 14.95 -0.94
N ASP A 142 -9.49 14.36 -2.13
CA ASP A 142 -10.02 13.02 -2.39
C ASP A 142 -8.91 12.16 -3.02
N PRO A 143 -8.19 11.36 -2.21
CA PRO A 143 -7.13 10.49 -2.72
C PRO A 143 -7.63 9.38 -3.64
N GLU A 144 -8.87 8.90 -3.47
CA GLU A 144 -9.40 7.79 -4.25
C GLU A 144 -9.82 8.25 -5.66
N GLY A 145 -10.18 9.53 -5.82
CA GLY A 145 -10.45 10.14 -7.12
C GLY A 145 -9.19 10.44 -7.96
N ILE A 146 -7.98 10.17 -7.45
CA ILE A 146 -6.73 10.42 -8.18
C ILE A 146 -6.51 9.32 -9.22
N SER A 147 -6.89 9.60 -10.47
CA SER A 147 -6.52 8.73 -11.58
C SER A 147 -5.01 8.67 -11.80
N LYS A 148 -4.47 7.45 -11.93
CA LYS A 148 -3.05 7.16 -12.23
C LYS A 148 -2.09 7.86 -11.25
N PRO A 149 -2.21 7.61 -9.93
CA PRO A 149 -1.46 8.33 -8.91
C PRO A 149 0.05 8.24 -9.10
N LYS A 150 0.60 7.10 -9.54
CA LYS A 150 2.03 6.98 -9.85
C LYS A 150 2.49 7.94 -10.94
N THR A 151 1.71 8.05 -12.02
CA THR A 151 1.99 9.01 -13.10
C THR A 151 1.96 10.45 -12.58
N ARG A 152 1.08 10.77 -11.62
CA ARG A 152 1.02 12.10 -11.00
C ARG A 152 2.27 12.40 -10.18
N LEU A 153 2.76 11.46 -9.38
CA LEU A 153 4.02 11.62 -8.65
C LEU A 153 5.20 11.81 -9.60
N THR A 154 5.30 11.01 -10.68
CA THR A 154 6.35 11.19 -11.70
C THR A 154 6.29 12.59 -12.32
N LYS A 155 5.10 13.13 -12.61
CA LYS A 155 4.96 14.50 -13.12
C LYS A 155 5.46 15.54 -12.13
N ILE A 156 5.15 15.39 -10.84
CA ILE A 156 5.64 16.28 -9.80
C ILE A 156 7.17 16.26 -9.74
N PHE A 157 7.79 15.08 -9.78
CA PHE A 157 9.25 14.94 -9.78
C PHE A 157 9.87 15.62 -11.01
N ASN A 158 9.31 15.38 -12.20
CA ASN A 158 9.80 15.98 -13.44
C ASN A 158 9.65 17.52 -13.44
N GLN A 159 8.61 18.06 -12.81
CA GLN A 159 8.39 19.50 -12.69
C GLN A 159 9.35 20.16 -11.70
N GLU A 160 9.63 19.50 -10.57
CA GLU A 160 10.40 20.11 -9.48
C GLU A 160 11.90 19.86 -9.55
N ILE A 161 12.31 18.69 -10.06
CA ILE A 161 13.70 18.22 -10.09
C ILE A 161 14.20 18.10 -11.53
N GLY A 162 13.31 17.93 -12.52
CA GLY A 162 13.66 17.73 -13.92
C GLY A 162 13.60 16.26 -14.36
N THR A 163 13.66 16.01 -15.67
CA THR A 163 13.45 14.68 -16.27
C THR A 163 14.60 13.69 -16.07
N HIS A 164 15.75 14.15 -15.56
CA HIS A 164 16.90 13.29 -15.27
C HIS A 164 16.66 12.39 -14.05
N ARG A 165 15.64 12.68 -13.24
CA ARG A 165 15.30 11.90 -12.05
C ARG A 165 13.79 11.74 -11.91
N CYS A 166 13.32 10.52 -12.18
CA CYS A 166 11.92 10.14 -12.03
C CYS A 166 11.64 9.60 -10.61
N TYR A 167 10.36 9.59 -10.23
CA TYR A 167 9.89 8.84 -9.07
C TYR A 167 10.15 7.34 -9.25
N GLU A 168 10.81 6.72 -8.28
CA GLU A 168 11.08 5.27 -8.25
C GLU A 168 10.38 4.64 -7.03
N ASP A 169 9.29 3.91 -7.25
CA ASP A 169 8.41 3.35 -6.22
C ASP A 169 9.16 2.58 -5.11
N ARG A 170 10.04 1.65 -5.46
CA ARG A 170 10.80 0.82 -4.51
C ARG A 170 11.71 1.61 -3.58
N ARG A 171 12.11 2.84 -3.97
CA ARG A 171 13.08 3.66 -3.22
C ARG A 171 12.48 4.91 -2.60
N ASP A 172 11.59 5.58 -3.32
CA ASP A 172 11.06 6.88 -2.95
C ASP A 172 9.77 6.78 -2.14
N ALA A 173 8.93 5.75 -2.38
CA ALA A 173 7.65 5.60 -1.67
C ALA A 173 7.83 5.57 -0.14
N ILE A 174 8.78 4.77 0.35
CA ILE A 174 9.08 4.67 1.78
C ILE A 174 9.67 5.96 2.36
N LYS A 175 10.44 6.72 1.56
CA LYS A 175 11.03 7.99 2.01
C LYS A 175 9.95 9.06 2.16
N ILE A 176 9.02 9.11 1.20
CA ILE A 176 7.84 9.98 1.29
C ILE A 176 6.98 9.56 2.49
N ALA A 177 6.70 8.27 2.67
CA ALA A 177 5.96 7.78 3.82
C ALA A 177 6.62 8.18 5.16
N LYS A 178 7.95 8.10 5.24
CA LYS A 178 8.74 8.53 6.42
C LYS A 178 8.70 10.03 6.68
N ALA A 179 8.59 10.84 5.63
CA ALA A 179 8.46 12.30 5.74
C ALA A 179 7.06 12.75 6.22
N MET A 180 6.06 11.87 6.30
CA MET A 180 4.74 12.23 6.80
C MET A 180 4.79 12.59 8.29
N PRO A 181 4.40 13.82 8.69
CA PRO A 181 4.43 14.20 10.10
C PRO A 181 3.37 13.43 10.91
N ASP A 182 2.19 13.25 10.34
CA ASP A 182 1.02 12.64 10.95
C ASP A 182 0.15 11.92 9.90
N PHE A 183 -0.94 11.28 10.33
CA PHE A 183 -1.88 10.63 9.42
C PHE A 183 -3.15 11.46 9.14
N ASN A 184 -3.18 12.75 9.48
CA ASN A 184 -4.40 13.58 9.38
C ASN A 184 -4.84 13.84 7.94
N HIS A 185 -3.90 13.83 6.99
CA HIS A 185 -4.18 14.03 5.57
C HIS A 185 -4.54 12.71 4.87
N ILE A 186 -3.75 11.66 5.12
CA ILE A 186 -3.96 10.34 4.52
C ILE A 186 -5.25 9.66 5.00
N LYS A 187 -5.77 9.95 6.20
CA LYS A 187 -7.08 9.41 6.65
C LYS A 187 -8.27 9.79 5.77
N ARG A 188 -8.12 10.75 4.86
CA ARG A 188 -9.13 11.04 3.82
C ARG A 188 -9.29 9.87 2.85
N SER A 189 -8.24 9.10 2.61
CA SER A 189 -8.29 7.86 1.82
C SER A 189 -9.12 6.80 2.56
N CYS A 190 -10.14 6.29 1.89
CA CYS A 190 -10.99 5.24 2.44
C CYS A 190 -10.25 3.90 2.51
N THR A 191 -9.32 3.65 1.58
CA THR A 191 -8.49 2.44 1.57
C THR A 191 -7.46 2.47 2.68
N PHE A 192 -6.85 3.63 2.98
CA PHE A 192 -5.99 3.78 4.16
C PHE A 192 -6.75 3.59 5.48
N ARG A 193 -7.94 4.20 5.64
CA ARG A 193 -8.77 3.98 6.84
C ARG A 193 -9.09 2.50 7.04
N ARG A 194 -9.46 1.81 5.96
CA ARG A 194 -9.70 0.36 5.97
C ARG A 194 -8.45 -0.42 6.37
N PHE A 195 -7.27 -0.01 5.89
CA PHE A 195 -6.00 -0.60 6.30
C PHE A 195 -5.76 -0.41 7.80
N ALA A 196 -5.86 0.81 8.33
CA ALA A 196 -5.67 1.11 9.75
C ALA A 196 -6.64 0.32 10.64
N GLU A 197 -7.91 0.26 10.27
CA GLU A 197 -8.94 -0.46 11.03
C GLU A 197 -8.68 -1.97 10.98
N LYS A 198 -8.46 -2.54 9.79
CA LYS A 198 -8.35 -3.99 9.64
C LYS A 198 -7.02 -4.55 10.12
N ALA A 199 -5.93 -3.87 9.81
CA ALA A 199 -4.59 -4.32 10.16
C ALA A 199 -4.24 -3.93 11.60
N ALA A 200 -4.33 -2.64 11.96
CA ALA A 200 -3.94 -2.16 13.28
C ALA A 200 -5.04 -2.33 14.34
N GLY A 201 -6.31 -2.31 13.94
CA GLY A 201 -7.44 -2.20 14.87
C GLY A 201 -7.65 -0.76 15.35
N VAL A 202 -7.22 0.24 14.57
CA VAL A 202 -7.27 1.66 14.92
C VAL A 202 -8.25 2.37 13.98
N SER A 203 -9.17 3.14 14.55
CA SER A 203 -10.00 4.07 13.78
C SER A 203 -9.26 5.40 13.64
N VAL A 204 -9.08 5.87 12.41
CA VAL A 204 -8.31 7.09 12.07
C VAL A 204 -9.15 8.10 11.29
#